data_AF-A0A0F9HRF4-F1
#
_entry.id   AF-A0A0F9HRF4-F1
#
_cell.length_a   1.000
_cell.length_b   1.000
_cell.length_c   1.000
_cell.angle_alpha   90.00
_cell.angle_beta   90.00
_cell.angle_gamma   90.00
#
_symmetry.space_group_name_H-M   'P 1'
#
loop_
_entity.id
_entity.type
_entity.pdbx_description
1 polymer ?
#
loop_
_entity_poly.entity_id
_entity_poly.type
_entity_poly.pdbx_seq_one_letter_code
_entity_poly.pdbx_strand_id
1 'polypeptide(L)'
;MKFKKKIVSRIKQFREELGLPQKNLADLVGVSRQTIYYLERGSYNPSLTISFKISDIFKKPIQEIFYQEPIIKEILEGKPLSELREIADIAGIKLEKLASLSEIDDKQLIRDFKEDTLIKIALGLEIEFDDLFEKEVDIEIK
;
A
#
# COMPACT_ATOMS: atom_id res chain seq x y z
N MET A 1 -9.78 10.68 15.12
CA MET A 1 -9.30 9.31 14.80
C MET A 1 -8.16 9.48 13.81
N LYS A 2 -6.90 9.15 14.17
CA LYS A 2 -5.74 9.44 13.31
C LYS A 2 -5.62 8.36 12.25
N PHE A 3 -5.84 8.76 11.01
CA PHE A 3 -5.61 7.99 9.79
C PHE A 3 -4.21 7.34 9.83
N LYS A 4 -4.14 6.02 9.88
CA LYS A 4 -2.89 5.29 9.66
C LYS A 4 -3.01 4.64 8.30
N LYS A 5 -2.45 5.28 7.27
CA LYS A 5 -2.06 4.56 6.05
C LYS A 5 -1.24 3.35 6.48
N LYS A 6 -1.60 2.16 5.99
CA LYS A 6 -0.89 0.93 6.30
C LYS A 6 0.56 1.09 5.84
N ILE A 7 1.49 0.86 6.74
CA ILE A 7 2.91 0.81 6.39
C ILE A 7 3.18 -0.62 5.96
N VAL A 8 3.45 -0.78 4.68
CA VAL A 8 3.97 -2.03 4.13
C VAL A 8 5.45 -2.14 4.48
N SER A 9 5.87 -3.36 4.77
CA SER A 9 7.19 -3.66 5.31
C SER A 9 7.85 -4.75 4.48
N ARG A 10 9.06 -4.48 3.98
CA ARG A 10 9.92 -5.47 3.30
C ARG A 10 10.94 -6.11 4.22
N ILE A 11 10.78 -5.95 5.54
CA ILE A 11 11.71 -6.54 6.53
C ILE A 11 11.86 -8.04 6.33
N LYS A 12 10.75 -8.77 6.13
CA LYS A 12 10.78 -10.23 5.99
C LYS A 12 11.66 -10.63 4.80
N GLN A 13 11.44 -9.97 3.66
CA GLN A 13 12.21 -10.19 2.44
C GLN A 13 13.70 -9.96 2.69
N PHE A 14 14.10 -8.77 3.15
CA PHE A 14 15.51 -8.44 3.35
C PHE A 14 16.17 -9.30 4.45
N ARG A 15 15.42 -9.70 5.47
CA ARG A 15 15.90 -10.60 6.51
C ARG A 15 16.22 -11.99 5.92
N GLU A 16 15.36 -12.52 5.06
CA GLU A 16 15.53 -13.83 4.43
C GLU A 16 16.68 -13.83 3.41
N GLU A 17 16.86 -12.74 2.66
CA GLU A 17 18.01 -12.52 1.77
C GLU A 17 19.35 -12.60 2.53
N LEU A 18 19.39 -12.14 3.79
CA LEU A 18 20.55 -12.22 4.67
C LEU A 18 20.64 -13.54 5.45
N GLY A 19 19.71 -14.48 5.25
CA GLY A 19 19.68 -15.75 6.00
C GLY A 19 19.42 -15.60 7.50
N LEU A 20 18.82 -14.49 7.92
CA LEU A 20 18.63 -14.16 9.33
C LEU A 20 17.30 -14.73 9.86
N PRO A 21 17.27 -15.47 10.99
CA PRO A 21 16.05 -15.71 11.74
C PRO A 21 15.47 -14.41 12.32
N GLN A 22 14.15 -14.34 12.53
CA GLN A 22 13.50 -13.18 13.16
C GLN A 22 14.13 -12.80 14.51
N LYS A 23 14.53 -13.80 15.30
CA LYS A 23 15.20 -13.58 16.58
C LYS A 23 16.53 -12.84 16.41
N ASN A 24 17.36 -13.26 15.46
CA ASN A 24 18.65 -12.64 15.20
C ASN A 24 18.49 -11.19 14.75
N LEU A 25 17.51 -10.89 13.88
CA LEU A 25 17.21 -9.49 13.54
C LEU A 25 16.74 -8.69 14.76
N ALA A 26 15.91 -9.29 15.62
CA ALA A 26 15.44 -8.66 16.83
C ALA A 26 16.60 -8.29 17.77
N ASP A 27 17.56 -9.20 17.92
CA ASP A 27 18.79 -8.99 18.71
C ASP A 27 19.64 -7.85 18.12
N LEU A 28 19.81 -7.79 16.80
CA LEU A 28 20.55 -6.72 16.11
C LEU A 28 19.88 -5.34 16.25
N VAL A 29 18.55 -5.29 16.19
CA VAL A 29 17.78 -4.04 16.34
C VAL A 29 17.67 -3.63 17.82
N GLY A 30 17.75 -4.60 18.74
CA GLY A 30 17.55 -4.42 20.17
C GLY A 30 16.07 -4.36 20.56
N VAL A 31 15.25 -5.24 19.98
CA VAL A 31 13.81 -5.35 20.24
C VAL A 31 13.41 -6.82 20.47
N SER A 32 12.17 -7.06 20.89
CA SER A 32 11.68 -8.44 21.02
C SER A 32 11.47 -9.10 19.64
N ARG A 33 11.56 -10.43 19.58
CA ARG A 33 11.16 -11.19 18.36
C ARG A 33 9.73 -10.86 17.93
N GLN A 34 8.83 -10.65 18.88
CA GLN A 34 7.43 -10.28 18.62
C GLN A 34 7.33 -8.89 17.95
N THR A 35 8.22 -7.95 18.30
CA THR A 35 8.31 -6.66 17.62
C THR A 35 8.67 -6.84 16.15
N ILE A 36 9.67 -7.67 15.83
CA ILE A 36 10.01 -8.00 14.43
C ILE A 36 8.82 -8.65 13.72
N TYR A 37 8.12 -9.57 14.38
CA TYR A 37 6.92 -10.18 13.81
C TYR A 37 5.85 -9.14 13.42
N TYR A 38 5.54 -8.19 14.28
CA TYR A 38 4.56 -7.14 13.97
C TYR A 38 5.05 -6.17 12.90
N LEU A 39 6.35 -5.85 12.91
CA LEU A 39 6.97 -5.01 11.89
C LEU A 39 6.93 -5.68 10.51
N GLU A 40 7.19 -6.99 10.42
CA GLU A 40 7.11 -7.73 9.15
C GLU A 40 5.71 -7.76 8.55
N ARG A 41 4.65 -7.73 9.39
CA ARG A 41 3.26 -7.69 8.94
C ARG A 41 2.71 -6.27 8.71
N GLY A 42 3.52 -5.23 8.91
CA GLY A 42 3.04 -3.84 8.84
C GLY A 42 2.02 -3.47 9.91
N SER A 43 1.77 -4.35 10.89
CA SER A 43 0.77 -4.14 11.96
C SER A 43 1.25 -3.19 13.05
N TYR A 44 2.50 -2.73 12.97
CA TYR A 44 3.13 -1.84 13.94
C TYR A 44 3.93 -0.76 13.21
N ASN A 45 3.72 0.50 13.62
CA ASN A 45 4.49 1.63 13.09
C ASN A 45 5.82 1.72 13.86
N PRO A 46 6.98 1.45 13.24
CA PRO A 46 8.27 1.60 13.91
C PRO A 46 8.49 3.03 14.38
N SER A 47 9.22 3.19 15.49
CA SER A 47 9.82 4.49 15.81
C SER A 47 10.92 4.82 14.79
N LEU A 48 11.21 6.10 14.57
CA LEU A 48 12.31 6.51 13.69
C LEU A 48 13.64 5.81 14.06
N THR A 49 13.90 5.66 15.36
CA THR A 49 15.08 4.95 15.85
C THR A 49 15.12 3.50 15.37
N ILE A 50 14.00 2.77 15.45
CA ILE A 50 13.91 1.40 14.93
C ILE A 50 14.09 1.39 13.41
N SER A 51 13.45 2.33 12.70
CA SER A 51 13.55 2.44 11.24
C SER A 51 14.99 2.68 10.77
N PHE A 52 15.73 3.60 11.41
CA PHE A 52 17.14 3.86 11.08
C PHE A 52 18.03 2.65 11.38
N LYS A 53 17.84 1.96 12.52
CA LYS A 53 18.60 0.74 12.82
C LYS A 53 18.39 -0.35 11.77
N ILE A 54 17.14 -0.57 11.36
CA ILE A 54 16.81 -1.57 10.34
C ILE A 54 17.39 -1.16 8.99
N SER A 55 17.31 0.13 8.64
CA SER A 55 17.99 0.74 7.48
C SER A 55 19.49 0.45 7.46
N ASP A 56 20.17 0.64 8.59
CA ASP A 56 21.60 0.40 8.72
C ASP A 56 21.99 -1.07 8.62
N ILE A 57 21.15 -1.98 9.12
CA ILE A 57 21.37 -3.43 9.05
C ILE A 57 21.21 -3.92 7.60
N PHE A 58 20.15 -3.48 6.91
CA PHE A 58 19.88 -3.88 5.54
C PHE A 58 20.68 -3.09 4.50
N LYS A 59 21.32 -1.99 4.88
CA LYS A 59 22.00 -1.05 3.96
C LYS A 59 21.06 -0.53 2.88
N LYS A 60 19.82 -0.23 3.27
CA LYS A 60 18.74 0.26 2.39
C LYS A 60 18.11 1.52 2.98
N PRO A 61 17.68 2.49 2.16
CA PRO A 61 16.95 3.64 2.66
C PRO A 61 15.63 3.21 3.32
N ILE A 62 15.17 3.98 4.31
CA ILE A 62 13.95 3.69 5.07
C ILE A 62 12.74 3.47 4.15
N GLN A 63 12.62 4.25 3.07
CA GLN A 63 11.53 4.19 2.10
C GLN A 63 11.50 2.88 1.30
N GLU A 64 12.65 2.21 1.12
CA GLU A 64 12.70 0.88 0.49
C GLU A 64 12.25 -0.23 1.46
N ILE A 65 12.33 0.02 2.77
CA ILE A 65 12.01 -0.95 3.82
C ILE A 65 10.57 -0.79 4.28
N PHE A 66 10.14 0.45 4.41
CA PHE A 66 8.83 0.86 4.86
C PHE A 66 8.26 1.87 3.88
N TYR A 67 7.17 1.51 3.24
CA TYR A 67 6.44 2.41 2.36
C TYR A 67 4.95 2.31 2.65
N GLN A 68 4.23 3.36 2.30
CA GLN A 68 2.78 3.30 2.21
C GLN A 68 2.48 2.85 0.78
N GLU A 69 1.51 1.97 0.56
CA GLU A 69 1.01 1.73 -0.79
C GLU A 69 0.31 3.00 -1.30
N PRO A 70 0.70 3.53 -2.46
CA PRO A 70 -0.07 4.53 -3.18
C PRO A 70 -0.50 3.94 -4.51
N ILE A 71 -1.80 3.82 -4.80
CA ILE A 71 -2.19 3.23 -6.09
C ILE A 71 -3.04 4.17 -6.92
N ILE A 72 -4.31 4.38 -6.59
CA ILE A 72 -5.14 5.25 -7.43
C ILE A 72 -4.66 6.70 -7.48
N LYS A 73 -4.24 7.27 -6.35
CA LYS A 73 -3.95 8.70 -6.26
C LYS A 73 -2.74 9.13 -7.09
N GLU A 74 -1.63 8.38 -7.00
CA GLU A 74 -0.43 8.68 -7.80
C GLU A 74 -0.66 8.45 -9.29
N ILE A 75 -1.43 7.41 -9.65
CA ILE A 75 -1.76 7.12 -11.04
C ILE A 75 -2.62 8.22 -11.65
N LEU A 76 -3.64 8.70 -10.93
CA LEU A 76 -4.51 9.77 -11.41
C LEU A 76 -3.79 11.13 -11.48
N GLU A 77 -2.95 11.45 -10.49
CA GLU A 77 -2.20 12.71 -10.44
C GLU A 77 -1.08 12.77 -11.51
N GLY A 78 -0.57 11.62 -11.95
CA GLY A 78 0.48 11.51 -12.98
C GLY A 78 -0.02 11.55 -14.43
N LYS A 79 -1.34 11.49 -14.66
CA LYS A 79 -1.91 11.39 -16.02
C LYS A 79 -2.38 12.74 -16.58
N PRO A 80 -2.20 13.00 -17.89
CA PRO A 80 -2.77 14.14 -18.58
C PRO A 80 -4.30 14.19 -18.45
N LEU A 81 -4.86 15.40 -18.39
CA LEU A 81 -6.32 15.61 -18.29
C LEU A 81 -7.10 14.98 -19.46
N SER A 82 -6.49 14.87 -20.65
CA SER A 82 -7.08 14.20 -21.81
C SER A 82 -7.27 12.71 -21.57
N GLU A 83 -6.28 12.02 -21.03
CA GLU A 83 -6.37 10.59 -20.70
C GLU A 83 -7.42 10.34 -19.61
N LEU A 84 -7.45 11.18 -18.57
CA LEU A 84 -8.45 11.07 -17.51
C LEU A 84 -9.89 11.23 -18.04
N ARG A 85 -10.10 12.10 -19.04
CA ARG A 85 -11.40 12.24 -19.70
C ARG A 85 -11.78 10.99 -20.48
N GLU A 86 -10.86 10.43 -21.24
CA GLU A 86 -11.08 9.20 -21.99
C GLU A 86 -11.46 8.03 -21.06
N ILE A 87 -10.75 7.88 -19.94
CA ILE A 87 -11.05 6.87 -18.92
C ILE A 87 -12.44 7.07 -18.32
N ALA A 88 -12.81 8.31 -17.99
CA ALA A 88 -14.12 8.64 -17.46
C ALA A 88 -15.24 8.29 -18.46
N ASP A 89 -15.04 8.61 -19.73
CA ASP A 89 -15.97 8.32 -20.82
C ASP A 89 -16.15 6.80 -21.03
N ILE A 90 -15.04 6.04 -21.04
CA ILE A 90 -15.06 4.57 -21.15
C ILE A 90 -15.79 3.94 -19.97
N ALA A 91 -15.52 4.42 -18.76
CA ALA A 91 -16.16 3.95 -17.53
C ALA A 91 -17.62 4.42 -17.40
N GLY A 92 -18.08 5.35 -18.25
CA GLY A 92 -19.44 5.90 -18.19
C GLY A 92 -19.68 6.74 -16.94
N ILE A 93 -18.64 7.37 -16.40
CA ILE A 93 -18.69 8.23 -15.22
C ILE A 93 -18.26 9.64 -15.57
N LYS A 94 -18.68 10.61 -14.75
CA LYS A 94 -18.18 11.97 -14.88
C LYS A 94 -16.73 12.06 -14.45
N LEU A 95 -15.95 12.96 -15.05
CA LEU A 95 -14.55 13.20 -14.69
C LEU A 95 -14.38 13.58 -13.21
N GLU A 96 -15.32 14.38 -12.67
CA GLU A 96 -15.30 14.74 -11.24
C GLU A 96 -15.48 13.50 -10.36
N LYS A 97 -16.27 12.53 -10.82
CA LYS A 97 -16.44 11.24 -10.14
C LYS A 97 -15.17 10.39 -10.24
N LEU A 98 -14.48 10.39 -11.39
CA LEU A 98 -13.18 9.72 -11.54
C LEU A 98 -12.11 10.32 -10.60
N ALA A 99 -12.02 11.65 -10.53
CA ALA A 99 -11.07 12.34 -9.65
C ALA A 99 -11.27 12.00 -8.16
N SER A 100 -12.53 11.78 -7.77
CA SER A 100 -12.88 11.38 -6.40
C SER A 100 -12.34 10.02 -5.99
N LEU A 101 -11.93 9.14 -6.93
CA LEU A 101 -11.29 7.86 -6.60
C LEU A 101 -10.01 8.05 -5.80
N SER A 102 -9.26 9.14 -6.02
CA SER A 102 -8.03 9.45 -5.27
C SER A 102 -8.25 9.83 -3.80
N GLU A 103 -9.51 10.08 -3.41
CA GLU A 103 -9.90 10.61 -2.10
C GLU A 103 -10.74 9.64 -1.26
N ILE A 104 -11.08 8.45 -1.78
CA ILE A 104 -11.95 7.47 -1.12
C ILE A 104 -11.20 6.17 -0.79
N ASP A 105 -11.59 5.50 0.29
CA ASP A 105 -11.03 4.19 0.69
C ASP A 105 -11.68 3.02 -0.07
N ASP A 106 -11.06 1.83 -0.03
CA ASP A 106 -11.53 0.63 -0.74
C ASP A 106 -13.00 0.26 -0.43
N LYS A 107 -13.42 0.42 0.83
CA LYS A 107 -14.79 0.09 1.25
C LYS A 107 -15.80 1.04 0.62
N GLN A 108 -15.45 2.33 0.58
CA GLN A 108 -16.25 3.36 -0.06
C GLN A 108 -16.25 3.20 -1.59
N LEU A 109 -15.12 2.80 -2.17
CA LEU A 109 -14.96 2.55 -3.60
C LEU A 109 -15.85 1.40 -4.07
N ILE A 110 -15.85 0.26 -3.37
CA ILE A 110 -16.72 -0.89 -3.65
C ILE A 110 -18.22 -0.54 -3.46
N ARG A 111 -18.54 0.39 -2.55
CA ARG A 111 -19.93 0.82 -2.31
C ARG A 111 -20.45 1.79 -3.37
N ASP A 112 -19.63 2.74 -3.80
CA ASP A 112 -20.04 3.87 -4.62
C ASP A 112 -19.89 3.62 -6.13
N PHE A 113 -19.11 2.59 -6.48
CA PHE A 113 -18.85 2.16 -7.83
C PHE A 113 -19.26 0.71 -8.01
N LYS A 114 -19.87 0.44 -9.15
CA LYS A 114 -20.14 -0.93 -9.56
C LYS A 114 -18.83 -1.57 -9.99
N GLU A 115 -18.72 -2.88 -9.79
CA GLU A 115 -17.56 -3.67 -10.19
C GLU A 115 -17.24 -3.50 -11.68
N ASP A 116 -18.25 -3.50 -12.55
CA ASP A 116 -18.08 -3.28 -13.99
C ASP A 116 -17.49 -1.91 -14.34
N THR A 117 -17.79 -0.90 -13.53
CA THR A 117 -17.26 0.46 -13.67
C THR A 117 -15.79 0.50 -13.28
N LEU A 118 -15.46 -0.13 -12.15
CA LEU A 118 -14.09 -0.25 -11.67
C LEU A 118 -13.22 -1.05 -12.66
N ILE A 119 -13.72 -2.15 -13.23
CA ILE A 119 -13.02 -2.91 -14.28
C ILE A 119 -12.69 -2.00 -15.49
N LYS A 120 -13.62 -1.17 -15.92
CA LYS A 120 -13.39 -0.22 -17.03
C LYS A 120 -12.36 0.85 -16.68
N ILE A 121 -12.35 1.32 -15.43
CA ILE A 121 -11.33 2.27 -14.96
C ILE A 121 -9.95 1.60 -14.94
N ALA A 122 -9.83 0.38 -14.42
CA ALA A 122 -8.57 -0.38 -14.44
C ALA A 122 -8.05 -0.56 -15.87
N LEU A 123 -8.93 -0.97 -16.79
CA LEU A 123 -8.60 -1.12 -18.21
C LEU A 123 -8.13 0.20 -18.84
N GLY A 124 -8.83 1.31 -18.57
CA GLY A 124 -8.45 2.62 -19.09
C GLY A 124 -7.16 3.18 -18.47
N LEU A 125 -6.85 2.79 -17.24
CA LEU A 125 -5.60 3.12 -16.57
C LEU A 125 -4.44 2.21 -16.97
N GLU A 126 -4.71 1.17 -17.77
CA GLU A 126 -3.76 0.13 -18.16
C GLU A 126 -3.14 -0.59 -16.93
N ILE A 127 -3.95 -0.84 -15.91
CA ILE A 127 -3.56 -1.56 -14.69
C ILE A 127 -4.47 -2.77 -14.46
N GLU A 128 -4.04 -3.70 -13.60
CA GLU A 128 -4.89 -4.80 -13.19
C GLU A 128 -6.03 -4.29 -12.28
N PHE A 129 -7.17 -4.97 -12.30
CA PHE A 129 -8.32 -4.58 -11.47
C PHE A 129 -7.98 -4.54 -9.97
N ASP A 130 -7.21 -5.51 -9.52
CA ASP A 130 -6.74 -5.61 -8.14
C ASP A 130 -5.87 -4.41 -7.71
N ASP A 131 -5.22 -3.74 -8.67
CA ASP A 131 -4.40 -2.56 -8.42
C ASP A 131 -5.25 -1.30 -8.22
N LEU A 132 -6.56 -1.34 -8.45
CA LEU A 132 -7.43 -0.21 -8.04
C LEU A 132 -7.61 -0.11 -6.53
N PHE A 133 -7.33 -1.16 -5.79
CA PHE A 133 -7.62 -1.21 -4.36
C PHE A 133 -6.33 -1.10 -3.56
N GLU A 134 -6.38 -0.38 -2.45
CA GLU A 134 -5.31 -0.31 -1.44
C GLU A 134 -5.11 -1.64 -0.68
N LYS A 135 -5.76 -2.74 -1.12
CA LYS A 135 -5.83 -4.08 -0.55
C LYS A 135 -5.82 -4.11 1.00
N GLU A 136 -7.00 -4.07 1.62
CA GLU A 136 -7.26 -4.89 2.81
C GLU A 136 -8.72 -5.39 2.93
N VAL A 137 -8.89 -6.72 2.93
CA VAL A 137 -9.80 -7.41 3.85
C VAL A 137 -9.13 -8.70 4.34
N ASP A 138 -8.53 -8.68 5.53
CA ASP A 138 -8.44 -9.90 6.34
C ASP A 138 -9.88 -10.23 6.78
N ILE A 139 -10.47 -11.26 6.18
CA ILE A 139 -11.69 -11.86 6.71
C ILE A 139 -11.24 -12.67 7.93
N GLU A 140 -11.50 -12.16 9.14
CA GLU A 140 -11.53 -13.01 10.34
C GLU A 140 -12.58 -14.10 10.11
N ILE A 141 -12.13 -15.31 9.75
CA ILE A 141 -12.96 -16.51 9.86
C ILE A 141 -12.97 -16.88 11.34
N LYS A 142 -14.17 -16.78 11.93
CA LYS A 142 -14.51 -17.14 13.31
C LYS A 142 -13.97 -18.50 13.74
#